data_AF-A0A6G3PJZ0-F1
#
_entry.id   AF-A0A6G3PJZ0-F1
#
_cell.length_a   1.000
_cell.length_b   1.000
_cell.length_c   1.000
_cell.angle_alpha   90.00
_cell.angle_beta   90.00
_cell.angle_gamma   90.00
#
_symmetry.space_group_name_H-M   'P 1'
#
loop_
_entity.id
_entity.type
_entity.pdbx_description
1 polymer ?
#
loop_
_entity_poly.entity_id
_entity_poly.type
_entity_poly.pdbx_seq_one_letter_code
_entity_poly.pdbx_strand_id
1 'polypeptide(L)'
;FVPEQAHSAAGWTAILALVEAGMGVALVPRMAARERREDVVMRVLETDRPRRHVVAAVRHGAESGPAVARVLAALTETARSFPETVQQN
;
A
#
# COMPACT_ATOMS: atom_id res chain seq x y z
N PHE A 1 0.84 17.35 10.11
CA PHE A 1 -0.01 17.65 8.94
C PHE A 1 -1.39 17.04 9.18
N VAL A 2 -2.46 17.83 9.10
CA VAL A 2 -3.86 17.38 9.27
C VAL A 2 -4.71 18.09 8.20
N PRO A 3 -4.92 17.49 7.02
CA PRO A 3 -5.65 18.13 5.93
C PRO A 3 -7.16 18.11 6.17
N GLU A 4 -7.87 19.09 5.61
CA GLU A 4 -9.33 19.07 5.51
C GLU A 4 -9.76 18.03 4.45
N GLN A 5 -10.72 17.17 4.80
CA GLN A 5 -11.19 16.13 3.90
C GLN A 5 -12.31 16.65 2.99
N ALA A 6 -11.99 16.92 1.73
CA ALA A 6 -12.98 17.33 0.73
C ALA A 6 -13.87 16.16 0.22
N HIS A 7 -13.30 14.96 0.12
CA HIS A 7 -13.96 13.78 -0.43
C HIS A 7 -13.60 12.50 0.34
N SER A 8 -14.48 11.50 0.31
CA SER A 8 -14.26 10.18 0.90
C SER A 8 -14.62 9.06 -0.06
N ALA A 9 -13.75 8.07 -0.19
CA ALA A 9 -13.97 6.88 -1.01
C ALA A 9 -13.27 5.66 -0.37
N ALA A 10 -13.84 4.47 -0.54
CA ALA A 10 -13.40 3.26 0.16
C ALA A 10 -12.34 2.43 -0.60
N GLY A 11 -12.20 2.61 -1.91
CA GLY A 11 -11.32 1.81 -2.76
C GLY A 11 -10.30 2.63 -3.54
N TRP A 12 -9.12 2.06 -3.79
CA TRP A 12 -8.02 2.74 -4.49
C TRP A 12 -8.40 3.18 -5.89
N THR A 13 -9.11 2.33 -6.64
CA THR A 13 -9.58 2.65 -7.99
C THR A 13 -10.45 3.92 -8.02
N ALA A 14 -11.35 4.08 -7.04
CA ALA A 14 -12.22 5.26 -6.94
C ALA A 14 -11.45 6.50 -6.50
N ILE A 15 -10.53 6.36 -5.54
CA ILE A 15 -9.64 7.45 -5.10
C ILE A 15 -8.81 7.96 -6.28
N LEU A 16 -8.24 7.06 -7.08
CA LEU A 16 -7.42 7.45 -8.24
C LEU A 16 -8.24 8.07 -9.36
N ALA A 17 -9.49 7.62 -9.57
CA ALA A 17 -10.39 8.26 -10.52
C ALA A 17 -10.77 9.69 -10.09
N LEU A 18 -10.94 9.95 -8.79
CA LEU A 18 -11.17 11.30 -8.27
C LEU A 18 -9.96 12.21 -8.52
N VAL A 19 -8.75 11.71 -8.28
CA VAL A 19 -7.51 12.46 -8.54
C VAL A 19 -7.35 12.73 -10.04
N GLU A 20 -7.57 11.72 -10.88
CA GLU A 20 -7.57 11.83 -12.36
C GLU A 20 -8.57 12.88 -12.85
N ALA A 21 -9.75 12.94 -12.24
CA ALA A 21 -10.78 13.94 -12.54
C ALA A 21 -10.51 15.34 -11.94
N GLY A 22 -9.35 15.56 -11.30
CA GLY A 22 -8.97 16.86 -10.74
C GLY A 22 -9.62 17.21 -9.40
N MET A 23 -10.23 16.25 -8.71
CA MET A 23 -10.95 16.47 -7.44
C MET A 23 -10.04 16.59 -6.20
N GLY A 24 -8.72 16.63 -6.41
CA GLY A 24 -7.72 16.89 -5.37
C GLY A 24 -6.51 15.96 -5.41
N VAL A 25 -5.86 15.79 -4.25
CA VAL A 25 -4.72 14.90 -4.05
C VAL A 25 -5.04 13.86 -2.98
N ALA A 26 -4.37 12.71 -3.03
CA ALA A 26 -4.56 11.65 -2.06
C ALA A 26 -3.22 11.07 -1.58
N LEU A 27 -3.15 10.72 -0.29
CA LEU A 27 -2.07 9.90 0.24
C LEU A 27 -2.43 8.44 0.06
N VAL A 28 -1.67 7.69 -0.75
CA VAL A 28 -1.90 6.27 -1.00
C VAL A 28 -0.71 5.42 -0.55
N PRO A 29 -0.93 4.20 -0.04
CA PRO A 29 0.16 3.28 0.21
C PRO A 29 0.87 2.87 -1.09
N ARG A 30 2.18 2.61 -1.03
CA ARG A 30 2.98 2.18 -2.20
C ARG A 30 2.37 1.01 -2.97
N MET A 31 1.70 0.07 -2.30
CA MET A 31 1.09 -1.08 -2.98
C MET A 31 -0.06 -0.69 -3.93
N ALA A 32 -0.74 0.42 -3.66
CA ALA A 32 -1.81 0.95 -4.53
C ALA A 32 -1.25 1.61 -5.80
N ALA A 33 0.04 2.00 -5.83
CA ALA A 33 0.68 2.59 -7.00
C ALA A 33 0.83 1.62 -8.18
N ARG A 34 0.48 0.33 -8.01
CA ARG A 34 0.38 -0.64 -9.12
C ARG A 34 -0.84 -0.35 -10.01
N GLU A 35 -1.90 0.26 -9.49
CA GLU A 35 -3.05 0.75 -10.25
C GLU A 35 -2.69 2.09 -10.92
N ARG A 36 -1.79 2.07 -11.91
CA ARG A 36 -1.42 3.30 -12.62
C ARG A 36 -2.60 3.81 -13.47
N ARG A 37 -2.74 5.13 -13.52
CA ARG A 37 -3.58 5.86 -14.47
C ARG A 37 -2.70 6.84 -15.22
N GLU A 38 -2.97 7.06 -16.50
CA GLU A 38 -2.09 7.86 -17.37
C GLU A 38 -1.95 9.30 -16.88
N ASP A 39 -3.06 9.89 -16.42
CA ASP A 39 -3.11 11.29 -15.98
C ASP A 39 -2.92 11.46 -14.46
N VAL A 40 -2.40 10.44 -13.76
CA VAL A 40 -2.10 10.52 -12.32
C VAL A 40 -0.61 10.42 -12.07
N VAL A 41 -0.07 11.48 -11.49
CA VAL A 41 1.35 11.58 -11.16
C VAL A 41 1.61 11.17 -9.71
N MET A 42 2.45 10.16 -9.52
CA MET A 42 2.87 9.70 -8.20
C MET A 42 4.11 10.47 -7.71
N ARG A 43 4.11 10.85 -6.42
CA ARG A 43 5.23 11.49 -5.74
C ARG A 43 5.55 10.77 -4.44
N VAL A 44 6.84 10.55 -4.18
CA VAL A 44 7.32 9.97 -2.93
C VAL A 44 7.35 11.08 -1.87
N LEU A 45 6.92 10.76 -0.65
CA LEU A 45 7.12 11.63 0.50
C LEU A 45 8.53 11.41 1.05
N GLU A 46 9.38 12.43 0.98
CA GLU A 46 10.78 12.34 1.43
C GLU A 46 10.91 12.51 2.96
N THR A 47 10.09 13.37 3.57
CA THR A 47 10.09 13.65 5.02
C THR A 47 9.16 12.68 5.75
N ASP A 48 9.55 12.23 6.95
CA ASP A 48 8.83 11.34 7.88
C ASP A 48 8.41 9.94 7.35
N ARG A 49 8.55 9.68 6.04
CA ARG A 49 8.33 8.40 5.30
C ARG A 49 7.39 7.45 6.05
N PRO A 50 6.09 7.79 6.21
CA PRO A 50 5.18 6.99 7.01
C PRO A 50 5.09 5.57 6.46
N ARG A 51 5.43 4.59 7.29
CA ARG A 51 5.40 3.17 6.95
C ARG A 51 4.16 2.53 7.55
N ARG A 52 3.55 1.64 6.77
CA ARG A 52 2.55 0.69 7.30
C ARG A 52 3.22 -0.67 7.49
N HIS A 53 2.95 -1.31 8.61
CA HIS A 53 3.29 -2.72 8.81
C HIS A 53 2.15 -3.60 8.30
N VAL A 54 2.45 -4.48 7.36
CA VAL A 54 1.52 -5.51 6.91
C VAL A 54 1.90 -6.80 7.63
N VAL A 55 0.97 -7.35 8.40
CA VAL A 55 1.20 -8.55 9.22
C VAL A 55 0.22 -9.64 8.83
N ALA A 56 0.67 -10.89 8.89
CA ALA A 56 -0.18 -12.06 8.83
C ALA A 56 -0.37 -12.60 10.25
N ALA A 57 -1.61 -12.71 10.71
CA ALA A 57 -1.94 -13.30 12.00
C ALA A 57 -2.59 -14.66 11.80
N VAL A 58 -2.09 -15.67 12.52
CA VAL A 58 -2.62 -17.03 12.50
C VAL A 58 -2.92 -17.48 13.92
N ARG A 59 -3.86 -18.41 14.07
CA ARG A 59 -4.12 -19.04 15.37
C ARG A 59 -2.86 -19.81 15.81
N HIS A 60 -2.49 -19.68 17.07
CA HIS A 60 -1.39 -20.45 17.64
C HIS A 60 -1.59 -21.96 17.46
N GLY A 61 -0.56 -22.66 17.01
CA GLY A 61 -0.57 -24.09 16.67
C GLY A 61 -1.03 -24.40 15.24
N ALA A 62 -1.50 -23.41 14.47
CA ALA A 62 -1.93 -23.59 13.09
C ALA A 62 -0.87 -23.18 12.05
N GLU A 63 0.22 -22.53 12.47
CA GLU A 63 1.27 -21.99 11.61
C GLU A 63 1.95 -23.05 10.73
N SER A 64 2.06 -24.29 11.22
CA SER A 64 2.67 -25.42 10.52
C SER A 64 1.68 -26.19 9.64
N GLY A 65 0.39 -25.85 9.67
CA GLY A 65 -0.62 -26.45 8.82
C GLY A 65 -0.28 -26.27 7.34
N PRO A 66 -0.36 -27.31 6.48
CA PRO A 66 0.15 -27.23 5.10
C PRO A 66 -0.40 -26.07 4.26
N ALA A 67 -1.70 -25.76 4.40
CA ALA A 67 -2.32 -24.65 3.70
C ALA A 67 -1.85 -23.29 4.22
N VAL A 68 -1.77 -23.14 5.55
CA VAL A 68 -1.32 -21.91 6.21
C VAL A 68 0.13 -21.62 5.87
N ALA A 69 1.02 -22.62 6.02
CA ALA A 69 2.43 -22.50 5.69
C ALA A 69 2.65 -22.11 4.23
N ARG A 70 1.88 -22.69 3.28
CA ARG A 70 1.96 -22.33 1.86
C ARG A 70 1.56 -20.87 1.60
N VAL A 71 0.47 -20.39 2.22
CA VAL A 71 0.02 -19.00 2.06
C VAL A 71 1.03 -18.04 2.67
N LEU A 72 1.54 -18.32 3.88
CA LEU A 72 2.56 -17.48 4.53
C LEU A 72 3.85 -17.40 3.70
N ALA A 73 4.28 -18.52 3.10
CA ALA A 73 5.42 -18.53 2.20
C ALA A 73 5.18 -17.66 0.95
N ALA A 74 4.01 -17.79 0.31
CA ALA A 74 3.64 -16.99 -0.86
C ALA A 74 3.54 -15.48 -0.54
N LEU A 75 2.98 -15.12 0.63
CA LEU A 75 2.91 -13.73 1.09
C LEU A 75 4.31 -13.17 1.35
N THR A 76 5.19 -13.95 1.99
CA THR A 76 6.58 -13.54 2.27
C THR A 76 7.37 -13.34 0.99
N GLU A 77 7.24 -14.27 0.03
CA GLU A 77 7.90 -14.16 -1.26
C GLU A 77 7.40 -12.94 -2.05
N THR A 78 6.09 -12.72 -2.07
CA THR A 78 5.50 -11.53 -2.70
C THR A 78 5.98 -10.25 -2.03
N ALA A 79 6.10 -10.24 -0.69
CA ALA A 79 6.56 -9.08 0.05
C ALA A 79 7.99 -8.66 -0.35
N ARG A 80 8.87 -9.60 -0.66
CA ARG A 80 10.24 -9.33 -1.16
C ARG A 80 10.25 -8.60 -2.50
N SER A 81 9.21 -8.76 -3.32
CA SER A 81 9.08 -8.04 -4.58
C SER A 81 8.76 -6.55 -4.41
N PHE A 82 8.32 -6.13 -3.21
CA PHE A 82 8.18 -4.71 -2.90
C PHE A 82 9.54 -4.16 -2.49
N PRO A 83 10.11 -3.21 -3.25
CA PRO A 83 11.44 -2.69 -2.94
C PRO A 83 11.44 -2.07 -1.54
N GLU A 84 12.39 -2.51 -0.72
CA GLU A 84 12.84 -1.70 0.40
C GLU A 84 13.40 -0.41 -0.18
N THR A 85 12.80 0.71 0.17
CA THR A 85 13.46 2.00 -0.06
C THR A 85 14.61 2.06 0.93
N VAL A 86 15.78 1.57 0.49
CA VAL A 86 17.04 1.70 1.20
C VAL A 86 17.28 3.18 1.44
N GLN A 87 17.59 3.51 2.69
CA GLN A 87 18.02 4.82 3.12
C GLN A 87 19.41 5.07 2.53
N GLN A 88 19.49 5.79 1.41
CA GLN A 88 20.76 6.39 1.00
C GLN A 88 20.90 7.69 1.81
N ASN A 89 21.67 7.59 2.90
CA ASN A 89 22.31 8.74 3.54
C ASN A 89 23.65 9.00 2.84
#